data_AF-A0A0D0BTP8-F1
#
_entry.id   AF-A0A0D0BTP8-F1
#
_cell.length_a   1.000
_cell.length_b   1.000
_cell.length_c   1.000
_cell.angle_alpha   90.00
_cell.angle_beta   90.00
_cell.angle_gamma   90.00
#
_symmetry.space_group_name_H-M   'P 1'
#
loop_
_entity.id
_entity.type
_entity.pdbx_description
1 polymer ?
#
loop_
_entity_poly.entity_id
_entity_poly.type
_entity_poly.pdbx_seq_one_letter_code
_entity_poly.pdbx_strand_id
1 'polypeptide(L)'
;MENFISGFPGCEFHIREALPKAIGADKANLFFEKFLDSFFAEADVKFFKSLGLNCVRIAVNYHHFEDDMNPRVLKPEAFKQLDRVVSICADEGVYTIIDLHSVPGGQSGGWHADAGTHFGGFWKHKDFQDRFVWLWTKICERYKDNVWVAGYNLMNEPADPHPTHEGLLNIYDRTIAAIREIDTNHVLFLDGNTFATDFTKFPEDPLKRWGGGNIAFAIHDYSVFGFPNSPEVYTGSEEQKGKMYAAYVRKRRWMDERGLCVWNGEWGPVYARREYDGEGQTGEINRRRYGVLRDQLEMYRKDSLSWSIWLYKDIGFQGMVYVSQDTPYMNHFRSFLLKKHHLAVDAWGADDKHVKHIYDPIIHLLKEEIPESNRKLYPPIWSLENRATRISRTILVAEFLVQEWAEMFVGLGEEEIVELAESFRFERCENREELNEILKRNAGSMS
;
A
#
# COMPACT_ATOMS: atom_id res chain seq x y z
N MET A 1 6.67 4.67 -2.14
CA MET A 1 6.32 4.49 -3.56
C MET A 1 6.14 3.01 -3.84
N GLU A 2 5.26 2.63 -4.76
CA GLU A 2 5.04 1.21 -5.08
C GLU A 2 5.14 0.92 -6.57
N ASN A 3 5.62 -0.28 -6.91
CA ASN A 3 6.04 -0.63 -8.25
C ASN A 3 4.92 -0.56 -9.29
N PHE A 4 3.70 -0.98 -8.96
CA PHE A 4 2.56 -0.91 -9.88
C PHE A 4 1.92 0.49 -9.92
N ILE A 5 2.17 1.34 -8.90
CA ILE A 5 1.61 2.69 -8.81
C ILE A 5 2.31 3.63 -9.79
N SER A 6 3.64 3.62 -9.83
CA SER A 6 4.44 4.49 -10.69
C SER A 6 5.22 3.74 -11.78
N GLY A 7 5.12 2.42 -11.84
CA GLY A 7 5.58 1.63 -12.97
C GLY A 7 7.04 1.17 -12.93
N PHE A 8 7.81 1.58 -11.91
CA PHE A 8 9.16 1.05 -11.70
C PHE A 8 9.13 -0.44 -11.25
N PRO A 9 10.20 -1.23 -11.42
CA PRO A 9 10.23 -2.62 -10.97
C PRO A 9 10.85 -2.79 -9.56
N GLY A 10 10.49 -3.86 -8.86
CA GLY A 10 11.11 -4.21 -7.59
C GLY A 10 10.59 -3.35 -6.42
N CYS A 11 11.50 -2.69 -5.70
CA CYS A 11 11.25 -1.94 -4.46
C CYS A 11 11.71 -0.49 -4.62
N GLU A 12 11.23 0.41 -3.77
CA GLU A 12 11.59 1.83 -3.81
C GLU A 12 13.09 2.04 -3.56
N PHE A 13 13.69 1.35 -2.59
CA PHE A 13 15.12 1.50 -2.33
C PHE A 13 15.98 1.12 -3.56
N HIS A 14 15.58 0.08 -4.31
CA HIS A 14 16.31 -0.33 -5.52
C HIS A 14 16.42 0.79 -6.55
N ILE A 15 15.30 1.49 -6.81
CA ILE A 15 15.29 2.57 -7.81
C ILE A 15 15.98 3.83 -7.31
N ARG A 16 15.91 4.09 -5.99
CA ARG A 16 16.63 5.20 -5.35
C ARG A 16 18.14 4.98 -5.38
N GLU A 17 18.61 3.74 -5.38
CA GLU A 17 20.02 3.39 -5.56
C GLU A 17 20.47 3.37 -7.02
N ALA A 18 19.62 2.90 -7.94
CA ALA A 18 19.99 2.70 -9.34
C ALA A 18 19.99 4.00 -10.15
N LEU A 19 18.98 4.85 -9.98
CA LEU A 19 18.85 6.09 -10.75
C LEU A 19 20.07 7.03 -10.62
N PRO A 20 20.59 7.36 -9.42
CA PRO A 20 21.76 8.23 -9.31
C PRO A 20 23.03 7.61 -9.91
N LYS A 21 23.14 6.27 -9.99
CA LYS A 21 24.25 5.60 -10.69
C LYS A 21 24.15 5.78 -12.20
N ALA A 22 22.94 5.85 -12.75
CA ALA A 22 22.69 6.01 -14.18
C ALA A 22 22.83 7.46 -14.67
N ILE A 23 22.29 8.43 -13.92
CA ILE A 23 22.18 9.84 -14.40
C ILE A 23 22.83 10.88 -13.48
N GLY A 24 23.49 10.46 -12.39
CA GLY A 24 24.07 11.34 -11.39
C GLY A 24 23.07 11.74 -10.29
N ALA A 25 23.61 12.06 -9.11
CA ALA A 25 22.81 12.34 -7.91
C ALA A 25 21.89 13.56 -8.07
N ASP A 26 22.35 14.65 -8.68
CA ASP A 26 21.58 15.88 -8.81
C ASP A 26 20.31 15.67 -9.65
N LYS A 27 20.44 15.00 -10.80
CA LYS A 27 19.30 14.68 -11.67
C LYS A 27 18.34 13.67 -11.05
N ALA A 28 18.86 12.66 -10.35
CA ALA A 28 18.02 11.70 -9.64
C ALA A 28 17.21 12.37 -8.51
N ASN A 29 17.86 13.25 -7.72
CA ASN A 29 17.20 14.03 -6.68
C ASN A 29 16.14 14.97 -7.28
N LEU A 30 16.45 15.64 -8.38
CA LEU A 30 15.50 16.48 -9.11
C LEU A 30 14.25 15.70 -9.53
N PHE A 31 14.44 14.50 -10.11
CA PHE A 31 13.32 13.64 -10.49
C PHE A 31 12.45 13.29 -9.28
N PHE A 32 13.03 12.73 -8.22
CA PHE A 32 12.25 12.26 -7.06
C PHE A 32 11.57 13.41 -6.31
N GLU A 33 12.21 14.57 -6.17
CA GLU A 33 11.58 15.75 -5.57
C GLU A 33 10.39 16.22 -6.39
N LYS A 34 10.57 16.43 -7.71
CA LYS A 34 9.48 16.86 -8.59
C LYS A 34 8.38 15.84 -8.72
N PHE A 35 8.72 14.55 -8.66
CA PHE A 35 7.74 13.47 -8.67
C PHE A 35 6.85 13.55 -7.44
N LEU A 36 7.42 13.63 -6.24
CA LEU A 36 6.65 13.71 -4.98
C LEU A 36 5.81 15.01 -4.90
N ASP A 37 6.37 16.14 -5.35
CA ASP A 37 5.65 17.41 -5.42
C ASP A 37 4.44 17.34 -6.37
N SER A 38 4.61 16.66 -7.52
CA SER A 38 3.57 16.55 -8.54
C SER A 38 2.53 15.47 -8.24
N PHE A 39 2.93 14.41 -7.54
CA PHE A 39 2.08 13.24 -7.29
C PHE A 39 0.85 13.57 -6.43
N PHE A 40 0.99 14.45 -5.44
CA PHE A 40 -0.13 14.88 -4.61
C PHE A 40 0.05 16.35 -4.20
N ALA A 41 -0.77 17.23 -4.75
CA ALA A 41 -0.74 18.68 -4.56
C ALA A 41 -2.12 19.25 -4.22
N GLU A 42 -2.23 20.56 -4.04
CA GLU A 42 -3.48 21.22 -3.64
C GLU A 42 -4.67 20.89 -4.55
N ALA A 43 -4.45 20.79 -5.87
CA ALA A 43 -5.49 20.40 -6.82
C ALA A 43 -6.05 19.00 -6.54
N ASP A 44 -5.20 18.07 -6.10
CA ASP A 44 -5.61 16.72 -5.72
C ASP A 44 -6.51 16.73 -4.48
N VAL A 45 -6.16 17.53 -3.47
CA VAL A 45 -6.95 17.68 -2.25
C VAL A 45 -8.32 18.29 -2.55
N LYS A 46 -8.36 19.33 -3.38
CA LYS A 46 -9.60 19.97 -3.84
C LYS A 46 -10.51 18.98 -4.57
N PHE A 47 -9.94 18.18 -5.46
CA PHE A 47 -10.68 17.13 -6.14
C PHE A 47 -11.22 16.09 -5.15
N PHE A 48 -10.37 15.57 -4.26
CA PHE A 48 -10.75 14.59 -3.23
C PHE A 48 -11.91 15.09 -2.36
N LYS A 49 -11.82 16.33 -1.87
CA LYS A 49 -12.88 17.01 -1.11
C LYS A 49 -14.16 17.21 -1.91
N SER A 50 -14.07 17.50 -3.21
CA SER A 50 -15.24 17.67 -4.08
C SER A 50 -16.10 16.40 -4.22
N LEU A 51 -15.52 15.23 -3.91
CA LEU A 51 -16.21 13.95 -3.83
C LEU A 51 -16.88 13.72 -2.46
N GLY A 52 -16.73 14.64 -1.50
CA GLY A 52 -17.26 14.49 -0.14
C GLY A 52 -16.38 13.64 0.78
N LEU A 53 -15.17 13.28 0.35
CA LEU A 53 -14.22 12.53 1.16
C LEU A 53 -13.46 13.48 2.10
N ASN A 54 -13.11 12.99 3.29
CA ASN A 54 -12.69 13.85 4.41
C ASN A 54 -11.39 13.43 5.11
N CYS A 55 -10.77 12.32 4.72
CA CYS A 55 -9.54 11.84 5.34
C CYS A 55 -8.61 11.13 4.35
N VAL A 56 -7.33 11.49 4.33
CA VAL A 56 -6.28 10.85 3.53
C VAL A 56 -5.34 10.05 4.44
N ARG A 57 -5.19 8.75 4.19
CA ARG A 57 -4.16 7.92 4.81
C ARG A 57 -2.85 8.08 4.03
N ILE A 58 -1.82 8.62 4.67
CA ILE A 58 -0.51 8.91 4.08
C ILE A 58 0.46 7.79 4.44
N ALA A 59 0.71 6.88 3.50
CA ALA A 59 1.72 5.84 3.62
C ALA A 59 3.12 6.46 3.54
N VAL A 60 3.90 6.36 4.61
CA VAL A 60 5.28 6.86 4.69
C VAL A 60 6.29 5.72 4.84
N ASN A 61 7.40 5.83 4.12
CA ASN A 61 8.54 4.93 4.24
C ASN A 61 9.59 5.56 5.19
N TYR A 62 10.11 4.79 6.16
CA TYR A 62 11.11 5.27 7.11
C TYR A 62 12.37 5.87 6.47
N HIS A 63 12.73 5.45 5.23
CA HIS A 63 13.85 6.02 4.48
C HIS A 63 13.69 7.50 4.14
N HIS A 64 12.48 8.07 4.24
CA HIS A 64 12.31 9.52 4.15
C HIS A 64 12.88 10.25 5.38
N PHE A 65 12.99 9.58 6.53
CA PHE A 65 13.34 10.20 7.80
C PHE A 65 14.77 9.93 8.23
N GLU A 66 15.28 8.70 8.04
CA GLU A 66 16.64 8.31 8.41
C GLU A 66 17.29 7.42 7.33
N ASP A 67 18.60 7.21 7.45
CA ASP A 67 19.36 6.27 6.61
C ASP A 67 19.81 5.05 7.42
N ASP A 68 19.85 3.88 6.78
CA ASP A 68 20.34 2.65 7.42
C ASP A 68 21.81 2.73 7.86
N MET A 69 22.61 3.52 7.15
CA MET A 69 24.01 3.76 7.47
C MET A 69 24.21 4.85 8.54
N ASN A 70 23.15 5.55 8.94
CA ASN A 70 23.17 6.58 9.98
C ASN A 70 21.89 6.50 10.83
N PRO A 71 21.67 5.37 11.53
CA PRO A 71 20.41 5.11 12.21
C PRO A 71 20.20 6.10 13.36
N ARG A 72 18.94 6.47 13.61
CA ARG A 72 18.51 7.42 14.64
C ARG A 72 19.04 8.83 14.45
N VAL A 73 19.32 9.21 13.21
CA VAL A 73 19.62 10.58 12.82
C VAL A 73 18.61 11.00 11.76
N LEU A 74 17.83 12.03 12.08
CA LEU A 74 16.90 12.59 11.12
C LEU A 74 17.66 13.24 9.96
N LYS A 75 17.23 12.96 8.74
CA LYS A 75 17.64 13.70 7.55
C LYS A 75 17.25 15.18 7.70
N PRO A 76 18.04 16.12 7.16
CA PRO A 76 17.67 17.54 7.15
C PRO A 76 16.26 17.80 6.61
N GLU A 77 15.84 17.01 5.63
CA GLU A 77 14.56 17.11 4.92
C GLU A 77 13.47 16.13 5.40
N ALA A 78 13.69 15.41 6.52
CA ALA A 78 12.87 14.28 6.97
C ALA A 78 11.35 14.50 6.93
N PHE A 79 10.90 15.71 7.31
CA PHE A 79 9.48 16.07 7.38
C PHE A 79 9.00 16.93 6.21
N LYS A 80 9.87 17.36 5.28
CA LYS A 80 9.53 18.35 4.24
C LYS A 80 8.28 17.95 3.45
N GLN A 81 8.24 16.72 2.95
CA GLN A 81 7.11 16.25 2.13
C GLN A 81 5.88 15.94 2.97
N LEU A 82 6.03 15.35 4.16
CA LEU A 82 4.91 15.04 5.04
C LEU A 82 4.23 16.31 5.56
N ASP A 83 5.01 17.31 5.99
CA ASP A 83 4.51 18.62 6.40
C ASP A 83 3.74 19.30 5.26
N ARG A 84 4.28 19.24 4.04
CA ARG A 84 3.60 19.80 2.86
C ARG A 84 2.24 19.15 2.64
N VAL A 85 2.17 17.81 2.62
CA VAL A 85 0.91 17.07 2.38
C VAL A 85 -0.10 17.32 3.51
N VAL A 86 0.34 17.29 4.77
CA VAL A 86 -0.53 17.59 5.91
C VAL A 86 -1.08 19.02 5.82
N SER A 87 -0.24 19.99 5.44
CA SER A 87 -0.65 21.40 5.30
C SER A 87 -1.70 21.60 4.22
N ILE A 88 -1.48 21.08 3.00
CA ILE A 88 -2.45 21.27 1.91
C ILE A 88 -3.77 20.54 2.18
N CYS A 89 -3.75 19.42 2.91
CA CYS A 89 -4.95 18.75 3.40
C CYS A 89 -5.68 19.61 4.43
N ALA A 90 -4.95 20.15 5.41
CA ALA A 90 -5.47 21.04 6.45
C ALA A 90 -6.12 22.31 5.89
N ASP A 91 -5.49 22.96 4.90
CA ASP A 91 -6.00 24.16 4.25
C ASP A 91 -7.35 23.93 3.56
N GLU A 92 -7.59 22.70 3.11
CA GLU A 92 -8.86 22.27 2.52
C GLU A 92 -9.78 21.56 3.53
N GLY A 93 -9.41 21.47 4.79
CA GLY A 93 -10.23 20.82 5.82
C GLY A 93 -10.39 19.31 5.65
N VAL A 94 -9.36 18.66 5.10
CA VAL A 94 -9.25 17.20 4.95
C VAL A 94 -8.29 16.69 6.02
N TYR A 95 -8.74 15.71 6.82
CA TYR A 95 -7.90 15.08 7.83
C TYR A 95 -6.83 14.19 7.20
N THR A 96 -5.80 13.88 7.98
CA THR A 96 -4.73 12.96 7.59
C THR A 96 -4.52 11.87 8.64
N ILE A 97 -4.22 10.65 8.20
CA ILE A 97 -3.69 9.58 9.06
C ILE A 97 -2.26 9.31 8.60
N ILE A 98 -1.29 9.41 9.50
CA ILE A 98 0.11 9.10 9.17
C ILE A 98 0.31 7.61 9.39
N ASP A 99 0.65 6.89 8.34
CA ASP A 99 0.87 5.45 8.35
C ASP A 99 2.34 5.12 8.10
N LEU A 100 3.02 4.53 9.09
CA LEU A 100 4.39 4.06 8.88
C LEU A 100 4.36 2.74 8.11
N HIS A 101 4.37 2.88 6.79
CA HIS A 101 4.07 1.84 5.82
C HIS A 101 5.25 0.89 5.57
N SER A 102 6.46 1.42 5.70
CA SER A 102 7.71 0.64 5.62
C SER A 102 8.58 1.00 6.83
N VAL A 103 9.06 -0.02 7.54
CA VAL A 103 9.88 0.11 8.76
C VAL A 103 11.28 -0.47 8.54
N PRO A 104 12.28 -0.16 9.37
CA PRO A 104 13.62 -0.72 9.26
C PRO A 104 13.63 -2.25 9.09
N GLY A 105 14.24 -2.73 8.01
CA GLY A 105 14.31 -4.16 7.67
C GLY A 105 13.02 -4.80 7.14
N GLY A 106 11.93 -4.05 6.99
CA GLY A 106 10.65 -4.51 6.44
C GLY A 106 9.87 -5.46 7.38
N GLN A 107 8.62 -5.12 7.69
CA GLN A 107 7.75 -5.87 8.61
C GLN A 107 7.04 -7.06 7.96
N SER A 108 6.92 -7.10 6.64
CA SER A 108 6.19 -8.14 5.90
C SER A 108 6.97 -8.72 4.72
N GLY A 109 8.14 -8.15 4.43
CA GLY A 109 8.88 -8.42 3.21
C GLY A 109 8.24 -7.75 2.00
N GLY A 110 8.67 -8.14 0.81
CA GLY A 110 8.13 -7.70 -0.46
C GLY A 110 8.39 -6.23 -0.76
N TRP A 111 7.64 -5.75 -1.74
CA TRP A 111 7.81 -4.43 -2.33
C TRP A 111 7.08 -3.33 -1.54
N HIS A 112 5.96 -3.63 -0.87
CA HIS A 112 5.18 -2.64 -0.10
C HIS A 112 5.86 -2.25 1.22
N ALA A 113 6.57 -3.18 1.87
CA ALA A 113 7.41 -2.88 3.04
C ALA A 113 8.84 -2.46 2.65
N ASP A 114 9.10 -2.21 1.36
CA ASP A 114 10.40 -1.81 0.81
C ASP A 114 11.58 -2.71 1.23
N ALA A 115 11.33 -4.02 1.34
CA ALA A 115 12.26 -4.95 1.98
C ALA A 115 13.17 -5.71 1.01
N GLY A 116 12.78 -5.83 -0.27
CA GLY A 116 13.53 -6.58 -1.29
C GLY A 116 13.62 -8.09 -1.07
N THR A 117 12.99 -8.63 -0.02
CA THR A 117 13.05 -10.06 0.31
C THR A 117 11.67 -10.60 0.64
N HIS A 118 11.50 -11.93 0.69
CA HIS A 118 10.19 -12.53 0.99
C HIS A 118 9.90 -12.67 2.49
N PHE A 119 10.73 -12.14 3.39
CA PHE A 119 10.54 -12.21 4.84
C PHE A 119 10.80 -10.87 5.50
N GLY A 120 10.18 -10.62 6.66
CA GLY A 120 10.41 -9.40 7.41
C GLY A 120 11.68 -9.46 8.25
N GLY A 121 12.69 -8.67 7.91
CA GLY A 121 13.92 -8.53 8.70
C GLY A 121 13.67 -7.85 10.05
N PHE A 122 12.64 -7.00 10.13
CA PHE A 122 12.21 -6.29 11.34
C PHE A 122 12.06 -7.20 12.57
N TRP A 123 11.51 -8.41 12.38
CA TRP A 123 11.25 -9.35 13.48
C TRP A 123 12.50 -10.04 14.02
N LYS A 124 13.63 -9.96 13.31
CA LYS A 124 14.88 -10.63 13.67
C LYS A 124 15.86 -9.72 14.40
N HIS A 125 15.77 -8.41 14.19
CA HIS A 125 16.79 -7.47 14.66
C HIS A 125 16.18 -6.48 15.66
N LYS A 126 16.61 -6.56 16.92
CA LYS A 126 16.19 -5.64 17.98
C LYS A 126 16.48 -4.17 17.61
N ASP A 127 17.60 -3.90 16.96
CA ASP A 127 17.95 -2.53 16.56
C ASP A 127 16.92 -1.92 15.61
N PHE A 128 16.35 -2.70 14.68
CA PHE A 128 15.28 -2.23 13.78
C PHE A 128 14.02 -1.86 14.55
N GLN A 129 13.67 -2.63 15.58
CA GLN A 129 12.55 -2.33 16.48
C GLN A 129 12.80 -1.08 17.32
N ASP A 130 14.04 -0.91 17.80
CA ASP A 130 14.43 0.29 18.57
C ASP A 130 14.41 1.54 17.68
N ARG A 131 14.80 1.44 16.41
CA ARG A 131 14.71 2.51 15.41
C ARG A 131 13.25 2.86 15.10
N PHE A 132 12.38 1.87 14.97
CA PHE A 132 10.94 2.08 14.81
C PHE A 132 10.32 2.87 15.97
N VAL A 133 10.59 2.47 17.21
CA VAL A 133 10.12 3.21 18.40
C VAL A 133 10.69 4.63 18.40
N TRP A 134 11.99 4.79 18.13
CA TRP A 134 12.62 6.10 18.04
C TRP A 134 11.95 6.99 16.98
N LEU A 135 11.70 6.47 15.77
CA LEU A 135 11.10 7.25 14.70
C LEU A 135 9.68 7.69 15.07
N TRP A 136 8.88 6.82 15.68
CA TRP A 136 7.56 7.19 16.19
C TRP A 136 7.62 8.31 17.23
N THR A 137 8.61 8.32 18.14
CA THR A 137 8.77 9.46 19.06
C THR A 137 9.01 10.77 18.31
N LYS A 138 9.76 10.75 17.19
CA LYS A 138 10.02 11.95 16.36
C LYS A 138 8.81 12.41 15.57
N ILE A 139 8.03 11.48 15.04
CA ILE A 139 6.76 11.81 14.36
C ILE A 139 5.78 12.42 15.38
N CYS A 140 5.62 11.84 16.56
CA CYS A 140 4.73 12.38 17.58
C CYS A 140 5.19 13.73 18.14
N GLU A 141 6.49 13.91 18.41
CA GLU A 141 7.05 15.23 18.79
C GLU A 141 6.67 16.34 17.79
N ARG A 142 6.63 16.00 16.49
CA ARG A 142 6.32 16.93 15.41
C ARG A 142 4.82 17.25 15.32
N TYR A 143 3.95 16.25 15.45
CA TYR A 143 2.51 16.37 15.11
C TYR A 143 1.55 16.37 16.30
N LYS A 144 2.00 16.17 17.55
CA LYS A 144 1.13 16.05 18.74
C LYS A 144 0.08 17.15 18.94
N ASP A 145 0.33 18.35 18.43
CA ASP A 145 -0.56 19.52 18.56
C ASP A 145 -1.31 19.84 17.25
N ASN A 146 -1.12 19.05 16.19
CA ASN A 146 -1.74 19.29 14.89
C ASN A 146 -3.07 18.55 14.75
N VAL A 147 -4.18 19.27 14.93
CA VAL A 147 -5.54 18.72 14.88
C VAL A 147 -5.98 18.18 13.50
N TRP A 148 -5.26 18.49 12.42
CA TRP A 148 -5.53 17.94 11.08
C TRP A 148 -4.88 16.58 10.84
N VAL A 149 -4.05 16.12 11.78
CA VAL A 149 -3.70 14.72 11.89
C VAL A 149 -4.77 14.07 12.76
N ALA A 150 -5.54 13.13 12.21
CA ALA A 150 -6.56 12.39 12.95
C ALA A 150 -5.92 11.30 13.84
N GLY A 151 -4.78 10.77 13.40
CA GLY A 151 -4.04 9.77 14.16
C GLY A 151 -2.89 9.13 13.43
N TYR A 152 -2.36 8.09 14.08
CA TYR A 152 -1.15 7.37 13.70
C TYR A 152 -1.47 5.89 13.46
N ASN A 153 -1.27 5.43 12.23
CA ASN A 153 -1.31 4.01 11.90
C ASN A 153 0.09 3.44 12.08
N LEU A 154 0.28 2.68 13.17
CA LEU A 154 1.62 2.45 13.72
C LEU A 154 2.52 1.62 12.80
N MET A 155 1.95 0.61 12.15
CA MET A 155 2.69 -0.30 11.29
C MET A 155 1.72 -0.93 10.30
N ASN A 156 1.94 -0.68 9.02
CA ASN A 156 1.16 -1.31 7.96
C ASN A 156 1.44 -2.82 7.87
N GLU A 157 0.40 -3.64 7.81
CA GLU A 157 0.47 -5.06 7.42
C GLU A 157 1.60 -5.87 8.08
N PRO A 158 1.76 -5.88 9.42
CA PRO A 158 2.78 -6.71 10.05
C PRO A 158 2.59 -8.18 9.70
N ALA A 159 3.71 -8.88 9.45
CA ALA A 159 3.73 -10.33 9.29
C ALA A 159 4.75 -10.95 10.24
N ASP A 160 4.45 -10.88 11.53
CA ASP A 160 5.24 -11.48 12.60
C ASP A 160 5.14 -13.02 12.54
N PRO A 161 6.26 -13.73 12.25
CA PRO A 161 6.26 -15.19 12.13
C PRO A 161 6.23 -15.93 13.48
N HIS A 162 6.30 -15.23 14.62
CA HIS A 162 6.27 -15.88 15.93
C HIS A 162 4.90 -16.53 16.19
N PRO A 163 4.82 -17.81 16.62
CA PRO A 163 3.55 -18.53 16.74
C PRO A 163 2.49 -17.90 17.64
N THR A 164 2.93 -17.08 18.61
CA THR A 164 2.07 -16.38 19.58
C THR A 164 1.84 -14.91 19.24
N HIS A 165 2.39 -14.41 18.12
CA HIS A 165 2.41 -13.00 17.72
C HIS A 165 3.07 -12.08 18.77
N GLU A 166 3.91 -12.64 19.64
CA GLU A 166 4.56 -11.90 20.72
C GLU A 166 5.47 -10.78 20.20
N GLY A 167 6.07 -10.93 19.02
CA GLY A 167 6.87 -9.87 18.41
C GLY A 167 6.04 -8.62 18.16
N LEU A 168 4.87 -8.79 17.52
CA LEU A 168 3.93 -7.70 17.24
C LEU A 168 3.38 -7.06 18.53
N LEU A 169 2.93 -7.87 19.49
CA LEU A 169 2.34 -7.34 20.72
C LEU A 169 3.38 -6.59 21.57
N ASN A 170 4.60 -7.11 21.68
CA ASN A 170 5.67 -6.45 22.43
C ASN A 170 6.10 -5.14 21.77
N ILE A 171 6.12 -5.07 20.43
CA ILE A 171 6.46 -3.80 19.76
C ILE A 171 5.34 -2.77 19.91
N TYR A 172 4.07 -3.19 19.88
CA TYR A 172 2.95 -2.29 20.19
C TYR A 172 3.00 -1.78 21.62
N ASP A 173 3.29 -2.62 22.62
CA ASP A 173 3.46 -2.16 24.01
C ASP A 173 4.49 -1.04 24.12
N ARG A 174 5.68 -1.27 23.55
CA ARG A 174 6.79 -0.32 23.62
C ARG A 174 6.49 0.99 22.88
N THR A 175 5.89 0.88 21.71
CA THR A 175 5.63 2.04 20.84
C THR A 175 4.49 2.87 21.38
N ILE A 176 3.39 2.23 21.82
CA ILE A 176 2.26 2.94 22.41
C ILE A 176 2.70 3.65 23.69
N ALA A 177 3.48 3.00 24.55
CA ALA A 177 4.02 3.65 25.75
C ALA A 177 4.84 4.91 25.39
N ALA A 178 5.78 4.78 24.45
CA ALA A 178 6.63 5.90 24.01
C ALA A 178 5.82 7.05 23.38
N ILE A 179 4.78 6.73 22.60
CA ILE A 179 3.90 7.74 22.00
C ILE A 179 3.09 8.44 23.09
N ARG A 180 2.48 7.69 24.03
CA ARG A 180 1.60 8.26 25.06
C ARG A 180 2.34 9.12 26.09
N GLU A 181 3.66 9.00 26.22
CA GLU A 181 4.49 9.95 26.97
C GLU A 181 4.54 11.35 26.32
N ILE A 182 4.30 11.44 25.01
CA ILE A 182 4.42 12.66 24.21
C ILE A 182 3.05 13.19 23.78
N ASP A 183 2.15 12.28 23.40
CA ASP A 183 0.89 12.56 22.73
C ASP A 183 -0.23 11.63 23.21
N THR A 184 -1.22 12.23 23.88
CA THR A 184 -2.42 11.55 24.39
C THR A 184 -3.67 11.87 23.58
N ASN A 185 -3.58 12.74 22.57
CA ASN A 185 -4.72 13.29 21.82
C ASN A 185 -5.04 12.48 20.56
N HIS A 186 -4.02 11.99 19.85
CA HIS A 186 -4.21 11.33 18.57
C HIS A 186 -4.67 9.87 18.70
N VAL A 187 -5.52 9.43 17.75
CA VAL A 187 -5.96 8.04 17.62
C VAL A 187 -4.76 7.17 17.23
N LEU A 188 -4.62 6.00 17.84
CA LEU A 188 -3.67 4.97 17.37
C LEU A 188 -4.42 3.91 16.57
N PHE A 189 -4.07 3.73 15.31
CA PHE A 189 -4.59 2.69 14.43
C PHE A 189 -3.63 1.50 14.41
N LEU A 190 -4.10 0.34 14.86
CA LEU A 190 -3.30 -0.87 15.01
C LEU A 190 -3.73 -1.95 14.02
N ASP A 191 -2.84 -2.28 13.09
CA ASP A 191 -3.05 -3.39 12.16
C ASP A 191 -2.95 -4.73 12.88
N GLY A 192 -3.75 -5.69 12.39
CA GLY A 192 -3.65 -7.09 12.77
C GLY A 192 -2.38 -7.73 12.20
N ASN A 193 -1.99 -8.86 12.76
CA ASN A 193 -0.88 -9.63 12.18
C ASN A 193 -1.29 -10.24 10.84
N THR A 194 -0.33 -10.83 10.13
CA THR A 194 -0.55 -11.52 8.85
C THR A 194 -1.26 -10.58 7.86
N PHE A 195 -0.65 -9.44 7.56
CA PHE A 195 -1.16 -8.45 6.60
C PHE A 195 -2.54 -7.91 7.00
N ALA A 196 -2.69 -7.46 8.26
CA ALA A 196 -3.93 -6.89 8.81
C ALA A 196 -5.14 -7.85 8.78
N THR A 197 -4.92 -9.18 8.80
CA THR A 197 -6.01 -10.17 8.75
C THR A 197 -6.18 -11.02 10.00
N ASP A 198 -5.22 -11.01 10.93
CA ASP A 198 -5.22 -11.92 12.08
C ASP A 198 -5.05 -11.20 13.42
N PHE A 199 -6.15 -11.17 14.19
CA PHE A 199 -6.23 -10.65 15.55
C PHE A 199 -6.37 -11.77 16.60
N THR A 200 -6.30 -13.05 16.21
CA THR A 200 -6.65 -14.19 17.09
C THR A 200 -5.73 -14.36 18.29
N LYS A 201 -4.56 -13.71 18.29
CA LYS A 201 -3.60 -13.71 19.40
C LYS A 201 -3.54 -12.38 20.16
N PHE A 202 -4.34 -11.40 19.79
CA PHE A 202 -4.40 -10.13 20.50
C PHE A 202 -5.00 -10.33 21.90
N PRO A 203 -4.61 -9.49 22.89
CA PRO A 203 -5.02 -9.65 24.29
C PRO A 203 -6.53 -9.55 24.46
N GLU A 204 -7.09 -10.24 25.47
CA GLU A 204 -8.54 -10.20 25.73
C GLU A 204 -9.07 -8.78 26.01
N ASP A 205 -8.29 -7.98 26.75
CA ASP A 205 -8.60 -6.60 27.10
C ASP A 205 -7.49 -5.66 26.60
N PRO A 206 -7.52 -5.28 25.30
CA PRO A 206 -6.47 -4.47 24.68
C PRO A 206 -6.47 -3.03 25.20
N LEU A 207 -7.63 -2.46 25.49
CA LEU A 207 -7.73 -1.09 25.99
C LEU A 207 -7.11 -0.98 27.39
N LYS A 208 -7.27 -2.00 28.25
CA LYS A 208 -6.55 -2.04 29.52
C LYS A 208 -5.04 -2.20 29.34
N ARG A 209 -4.59 -3.05 28.41
CA ARG A 209 -3.15 -3.26 28.13
C ARG A 209 -2.48 -1.96 27.67
N TRP A 210 -3.16 -1.19 26.83
CA TRP A 210 -2.60 -0.02 26.16
C TRP A 210 -3.10 1.32 26.72
N GLY A 211 -3.56 1.32 27.98
CA GLY A 211 -3.76 2.55 28.76
C GLY A 211 -5.05 3.32 28.47
N GLY A 212 -6.06 2.71 27.85
CA GLY A 212 -7.40 3.26 27.69
C GLY A 212 -7.88 3.35 26.25
N GLY A 213 -8.78 4.32 25.99
CA GLY A 213 -9.42 4.54 24.68
C GLY A 213 -8.54 5.27 23.67
N ASN A 214 -9.16 5.78 22.61
CA ASN A 214 -8.49 6.45 21.49
C ASN A 214 -7.55 5.52 20.69
N ILE A 215 -7.98 4.27 20.54
CA ILE A 215 -7.35 3.22 19.73
C ILE A 215 -8.42 2.66 18.79
N ALA A 216 -8.06 2.49 17.52
CA ALA A 216 -8.84 1.77 16.53
C ALA A 216 -8.02 0.63 15.93
N PHE A 217 -8.67 -0.42 15.48
CA PHE A 217 -8.01 -1.57 14.87
C PHE A 217 -8.23 -1.57 13.36
N ALA A 218 -7.13 -1.71 12.62
CA ALA A 218 -7.13 -1.63 11.17
C ALA A 218 -7.22 -3.01 10.54
N ILE A 219 -8.27 -3.25 9.74
CA ILE A 219 -8.36 -4.39 8.84
C ILE A 219 -8.07 -3.94 7.41
N HIS A 220 -7.57 -4.85 6.56
CA HIS A 220 -7.52 -4.65 5.10
C HIS A 220 -8.51 -5.60 4.41
N ASP A 221 -9.49 -5.04 3.69
CA ASP A 221 -10.58 -5.78 3.06
C ASP A 221 -10.54 -5.82 1.54
N TYR A 222 -9.55 -6.52 1.02
CA TYR A 222 -9.51 -6.89 -0.40
C TYR A 222 -10.39 -8.11 -0.70
N SER A 223 -11.31 -7.96 -1.66
CA SER A 223 -12.12 -9.05 -2.21
C SER A 223 -11.40 -9.72 -3.37
N VAL A 224 -11.35 -11.06 -3.40
CA VAL A 224 -10.78 -11.81 -4.54
C VAL A 224 -11.49 -11.52 -5.87
N PHE A 225 -12.77 -11.15 -5.82
CA PHE A 225 -13.54 -10.71 -6.97
C PHE A 225 -13.11 -9.34 -7.51
N GLY A 226 -12.24 -8.62 -6.80
CA GLY A 226 -11.60 -7.38 -7.24
C GLY A 226 -10.35 -7.58 -8.10
N PHE A 227 -9.85 -8.82 -8.27
CA PHE A 227 -8.56 -9.10 -8.92
C PHE A 227 -8.66 -9.91 -10.22
N PRO A 228 -7.64 -9.84 -11.12
CA PRO A 228 -7.62 -10.57 -12.40
C PRO A 228 -7.75 -12.09 -12.20
N ASN A 229 -7.06 -12.63 -11.19
CA ASN A 229 -7.09 -14.06 -10.85
C ASN A 229 -8.28 -14.46 -9.98
N SER A 230 -9.42 -13.76 -10.12
CA SER A 230 -10.66 -14.13 -9.45
C SER A 230 -11.03 -15.58 -9.78
N PRO A 231 -11.47 -16.40 -8.80
CA PRO A 231 -11.77 -17.82 -9.04
C PRO A 231 -12.98 -18.03 -9.99
N GLU A 232 -13.86 -17.03 -10.08
CA GLU A 232 -15.02 -17.03 -10.96
C GLU A 232 -15.37 -15.59 -11.38
N VAL A 233 -16.22 -15.46 -12.41
CA VAL A 233 -16.72 -14.16 -12.86
C VAL A 233 -17.69 -13.60 -11.82
N TYR A 234 -17.47 -12.36 -11.39
CA TYR A 234 -18.39 -11.67 -10.49
C TYR A 234 -19.67 -11.26 -11.22
N THR A 235 -20.81 -11.75 -10.74
CA THR A 235 -22.16 -11.42 -11.23
C THR A 235 -23.00 -10.70 -10.18
N GLY A 236 -22.49 -10.55 -8.95
CA GLY A 236 -23.22 -9.98 -7.83
C GLY A 236 -24.30 -10.91 -7.29
N SER A 237 -24.13 -12.23 -7.46
CA SER A 237 -25.03 -13.22 -6.87
C SER A 237 -24.99 -13.17 -5.34
N GLU A 238 -26.08 -13.59 -4.70
CA GLU A 238 -26.14 -13.64 -3.23
C GLU A 238 -25.09 -14.58 -2.63
N GLU A 239 -24.69 -15.63 -3.34
CA GLU A 239 -23.58 -16.50 -2.93
C GLU A 239 -22.25 -15.74 -2.92
N GLN A 240 -21.95 -14.98 -3.97
CA GLN A 240 -20.71 -14.21 -4.07
C GLN A 240 -20.64 -13.09 -3.03
N LYS A 241 -21.75 -12.36 -2.85
CA LYS A 241 -21.87 -11.36 -1.78
C LYS A 241 -21.74 -12.00 -0.40
N GLY A 242 -22.33 -13.17 -0.19
CA GLY A 242 -22.18 -13.96 1.04
C GLY A 242 -20.74 -14.36 1.32
N LYS A 243 -19.97 -14.78 0.29
CA LYS A 243 -18.52 -15.07 0.41
C LYS A 243 -17.74 -13.82 0.82
N MET A 244 -18.01 -12.67 0.19
CA MET A 244 -17.37 -11.40 0.55
C MET A 244 -17.68 -11.00 1.99
N TYR A 245 -18.96 -11.04 2.37
CA TYR A 245 -19.40 -10.69 3.72
C TYR A 245 -18.79 -11.63 4.78
N ALA A 246 -18.74 -12.93 4.52
CA ALA A 246 -18.10 -13.88 5.44
C ALA A 246 -16.60 -13.62 5.62
N ALA A 247 -15.90 -13.24 4.56
CA ALA A 247 -14.48 -12.88 4.64
C ALA A 247 -14.28 -11.59 5.44
N TYR A 248 -15.12 -10.58 5.22
CA TYR A 248 -15.15 -9.33 5.96
C TYR A 248 -15.41 -9.55 7.46
N VAL A 249 -16.50 -10.25 7.82
CA VAL A 249 -16.85 -10.57 9.22
C VAL A 249 -15.75 -11.35 9.93
N ARG A 250 -15.07 -12.29 9.23
CA ARG A 250 -13.97 -13.05 9.83
C ARG A 250 -12.82 -12.14 10.29
N LYS A 251 -12.45 -11.12 9.51
CA LYS A 251 -11.32 -10.22 9.83
C LYS A 251 -11.61 -9.33 11.03
N ARG A 252 -12.88 -8.91 11.20
CA ARG A 252 -13.32 -8.03 12.29
C ARG A 252 -13.84 -8.74 13.54
N ARG A 253 -14.07 -10.05 13.47
CA ARG A 253 -14.71 -10.84 14.54
C ARG A 253 -14.17 -10.54 15.93
N TRP A 254 -12.84 -10.54 16.09
CA TRP A 254 -12.21 -10.33 17.39
C TRP A 254 -12.55 -8.94 17.98
N MET A 255 -12.62 -7.91 17.14
CA MET A 255 -12.99 -6.55 17.54
C MET A 255 -14.47 -6.45 17.88
N ASP A 256 -15.34 -7.04 17.05
CA ASP A 256 -16.79 -6.97 17.22
C ASP A 256 -17.25 -7.66 18.51
N GLU A 257 -16.69 -8.84 18.81
CA GLU A 257 -16.94 -9.58 20.05
C GLU A 257 -16.59 -8.76 21.31
N ARG A 258 -15.72 -7.75 21.16
CA ARG A 258 -15.21 -6.90 22.24
C ARG A 258 -15.71 -5.46 22.16
N GLY A 259 -16.57 -5.12 21.18
CA GLY A 259 -17.08 -3.76 20.98
C GLY A 259 -15.99 -2.72 20.68
N LEU A 260 -14.92 -3.13 20.01
CA LEU A 260 -13.78 -2.26 19.69
C LEU A 260 -14.00 -1.49 18.38
N CYS A 261 -13.38 -0.31 18.26
CA CYS A 261 -13.45 0.48 17.02
C CYS A 261 -12.67 -0.22 15.89
N VAL A 262 -13.32 -0.37 14.74
CA VAL A 262 -12.73 -0.97 13.53
C VAL A 262 -12.66 0.08 12.44
N TRP A 263 -11.52 0.17 11.79
CA TRP A 263 -11.31 0.96 10.59
C TRP A 263 -10.79 0.05 9.48
N ASN A 264 -11.27 0.25 8.25
CA ASN A 264 -10.74 -0.44 7.09
C ASN A 264 -9.65 0.41 6.42
N GLY A 265 -8.39 0.11 6.72
CA GLY A 265 -7.25 0.90 6.27
C GLY A 265 -7.00 0.80 4.77
N GLU A 266 -7.40 -0.31 4.16
CA GLU A 266 -7.21 -0.55 2.73
C GLU A 266 -8.27 -1.49 2.15
N TRP A 267 -8.78 -1.11 0.98
CA TRP A 267 -9.66 -1.95 0.16
C TRP A 267 -9.74 -1.39 -1.25
N GLY A 268 -10.38 -2.13 -2.15
CA GLY A 268 -10.69 -1.67 -3.50
C GLY A 268 -10.36 -2.74 -4.55
N PRO A 269 -11.03 -2.71 -5.71
CA PRO A 269 -10.68 -3.57 -6.83
C PRO A 269 -9.56 -2.96 -7.68
N VAL A 270 -8.89 -3.79 -8.50
CA VAL A 270 -8.05 -3.31 -9.60
C VAL A 270 -8.82 -3.33 -10.91
N TYR A 271 -8.45 -2.44 -11.83
CA TYR A 271 -9.15 -2.21 -13.09
C TYR A 271 -8.34 -2.67 -14.28
N ALA A 272 -9.05 -3.22 -15.27
CA ALA A 272 -8.52 -3.52 -16.58
C ALA A 272 -8.15 -2.24 -17.33
N ARG A 273 -7.14 -2.36 -18.18
CA ARG A 273 -6.50 -1.30 -18.95
C ARG A 273 -6.40 -1.75 -20.40
N ARG A 274 -6.67 -0.84 -21.34
CA ARG A 274 -6.84 -1.18 -22.77
C ARG A 274 -5.56 -1.77 -23.37
N GLU A 275 -4.42 -1.26 -22.92
CA GLU A 275 -3.07 -1.61 -23.37
C GLU A 275 -2.69 -3.05 -23.01
N TYR A 276 -3.32 -3.65 -22.00
CA TYR A 276 -2.96 -4.97 -21.48
C TYR A 276 -4.09 -6.00 -21.59
N ASP A 277 -5.34 -5.59 -21.34
CA ASP A 277 -6.53 -6.46 -21.33
C ASP A 277 -7.27 -6.47 -22.67
N GLY A 278 -7.00 -5.48 -23.52
CA GLY A 278 -7.64 -5.30 -24.82
C GLY A 278 -8.96 -4.51 -24.76
N GLU A 279 -9.21 -3.76 -25.83
CA GLU A 279 -10.34 -2.82 -25.92
C GLU A 279 -11.71 -3.50 -25.76
N GLY A 280 -11.88 -4.70 -26.35
CA GLY A 280 -13.15 -5.44 -26.29
C GLY A 280 -13.51 -6.01 -24.92
N GLN A 281 -12.57 -6.12 -23.99
CA GLN A 281 -12.78 -6.73 -22.67
C GLN A 281 -12.77 -5.72 -21.53
N THR A 282 -12.00 -4.63 -21.67
CA THR A 282 -11.75 -3.64 -20.61
C THR A 282 -13.05 -3.12 -19.97
N GLY A 283 -14.03 -2.72 -20.79
CA GLY A 283 -15.29 -2.16 -20.30
C GLY A 283 -16.10 -3.16 -19.47
N GLU A 284 -16.17 -4.42 -19.89
CA GLU A 284 -16.92 -5.46 -19.18
C GLU A 284 -16.23 -5.89 -17.89
N ILE A 285 -14.89 -6.02 -17.89
CA ILE A 285 -14.13 -6.29 -16.67
C ILE A 285 -14.39 -5.17 -15.66
N ASN A 286 -14.23 -3.90 -16.06
CA ASN A 286 -14.38 -2.76 -15.16
C ASN A 286 -15.80 -2.61 -14.63
N ARG A 287 -16.84 -2.84 -15.44
CA ARG A 287 -18.24 -2.90 -14.96
C ARG A 287 -18.43 -3.87 -13.79
N ARG A 288 -17.80 -5.04 -13.86
CA ARG A 288 -17.85 -6.04 -12.79
C ARG A 288 -17.10 -5.59 -11.55
N ARG A 289 -15.92 -4.97 -11.71
CA ARG A 289 -15.14 -4.38 -10.61
C ARG A 289 -15.91 -3.28 -9.89
N TYR A 290 -16.64 -2.43 -10.62
CA TYR A 290 -17.54 -1.45 -10.01
C TYR A 290 -18.71 -2.10 -9.27
N GLY A 291 -19.17 -3.28 -9.70
CA GLY A 291 -20.12 -4.10 -8.94
C GLY A 291 -19.56 -4.51 -7.57
N VAL A 292 -18.34 -5.07 -7.55
CA VAL A 292 -17.65 -5.45 -6.31
C VAL A 292 -17.46 -4.24 -5.39
N LEU A 293 -17.02 -3.11 -5.94
CA LEU A 293 -16.86 -1.85 -5.21
C LEU A 293 -18.17 -1.42 -4.53
N ARG A 294 -19.30 -1.41 -5.25
CA ARG A 294 -20.62 -1.04 -4.72
C ARG A 294 -21.04 -1.98 -3.60
N ASP A 295 -20.87 -3.28 -3.78
CA ASP A 295 -21.26 -4.27 -2.79
C ASP A 295 -20.38 -4.18 -1.51
N GLN A 296 -19.08 -3.87 -1.62
CA GLN A 296 -18.24 -3.58 -0.45
C GLN A 296 -18.67 -2.33 0.30
N LEU A 297 -18.92 -1.22 -0.41
CA LEU A 297 -19.39 0.01 0.22
C LEU A 297 -20.74 -0.16 0.90
N GLU A 298 -21.63 -0.98 0.34
CA GLU A 298 -22.91 -1.30 0.96
C GLU A 298 -22.74 -2.09 2.27
N MET A 299 -21.78 -3.03 2.32
CA MET A 299 -21.44 -3.73 3.56
C MET A 299 -20.89 -2.76 4.61
N TYR A 300 -19.94 -1.90 4.24
CA TYR A 300 -19.34 -0.94 5.17
C TYR A 300 -20.37 0.06 5.69
N ARG A 301 -21.29 0.52 4.82
CA ARG A 301 -22.37 1.44 5.20
C ARG A 301 -23.31 0.84 6.23
N LYS A 302 -23.72 -0.43 6.04
CA LYS A 302 -24.60 -1.13 6.99
C LYS A 302 -23.99 -1.21 8.39
N ASP A 303 -22.68 -1.38 8.46
CA ASP A 303 -21.96 -1.53 9.72
C ASP A 303 -21.33 -0.21 10.21
N SER A 304 -21.60 0.91 9.55
CA SER A 304 -21.00 2.23 9.83
C SER A 304 -19.46 2.20 9.90
N LEU A 305 -18.84 1.39 9.05
CA LEU A 305 -17.40 1.19 9.02
C LEU A 305 -16.72 2.34 8.24
N SER A 306 -15.83 3.08 8.90
CA SER A 306 -14.94 4.03 8.23
C SER A 306 -13.87 3.31 7.41
N TRP A 307 -13.47 3.89 6.29
CA TRP A 307 -12.56 3.24 5.35
C TRP A 307 -11.60 4.22 4.65
N SER A 308 -10.49 3.69 4.15
CA SER A 308 -9.57 4.37 3.23
C SER A 308 -9.39 3.49 2.00
N ILE A 309 -9.76 4.01 0.82
CA ILE A 309 -9.65 3.25 -0.43
C ILE A 309 -8.19 3.25 -0.90
N TRP A 310 -7.71 2.08 -1.29
CA TRP A 310 -6.46 1.91 -2.00
C TRP A 310 -6.77 2.00 -3.50
N LEU A 311 -6.31 3.01 -4.24
CA LEU A 311 -5.53 4.17 -3.80
C LEU A 311 -5.94 5.43 -4.58
N TYR A 312 -5.34 6.58 -4.25
CA TYR A 312 -5.71 7.86 -4.87
C TYR A 312 -5.24 8.00 -6.34
N LYS A 313 -3.94 7.92 -6.61
CA LYS A 313 -3.35 8.18 -7.94
C LYS A 313 -2.35 7.11 -8.36
N ASP A 314 -2.41 6.65 -9.60
CA ASP A 314 -1.41 5.75 -10.19
C ASP A 314 -1.26 5.91 -11.72
N ILE A 315 -0.62 4.94 -12.38
CA ILE A 315 -0.48 4.86 -13.83
C ILE A 315 -1.65 4.11 -14.52
N GLY A 316 -2.82 4.00 -13.88
CA GLY A 316 -4.07 3.54 -14.49
C GLY A 316 -4.64 2.23 -13.97
N PHE A 317 -4.09 1.64 -12.90
CA PHE A 317 -4.46 0.29 -12.48
C PHE A 317 -5.60 0.26 -11.45
N GLN A 318 -5.47 1.00 -10.35
CA GLN A 318 -6.37 0.98 -9.19
C GLN A 318 -6.81 2.40 -8.78
N GLY A 319 -6.05 3.43 -9.15
CA GLY A 319 -6.26 4.83 -8.73
C GLY A 319 -7.67 5.39 -9.00
N MET A 320 -8.12 6.26 -8.09
CA MET A 320 -9.25 7.18 -8.27
C MET A 320 -9.03 8.15 -9.44
N VAL A 321 -7.79 8.60 -9.57
CA VAL A 321 -7.25 9.31 -10.72
C VAL A 321 -6.03 8.57 -11.23
N TYR A 322 -5.67 8.78 -12.48
CA TYR A 322 -4.48 8.14 -13.03
C TYR A 322 -3.81 8.99 -14.10
N VAL A 323 -2.51 8.84 -14.26
CA VAL A 323 -1.71 9.57 -15.26
C VAL A 323 -2.23 9.27 -16.67
N SER A 324 -2.51 10.33 -17.45
CA SER A 324 -3.00 10.18 -18.82
C SER A 324 -1.97 9.48 -19.71
N GLN A 325 -2.45 8.64 -20.64
CA GLN A 325 -1.58 7.80 -21.48
C GLN A 325 -0.77 8.59 -22.53
N ASP A 326 -1.12 9.85 -22.76
CA ASP A 326 -0.43 10.78 -23.66
C ASP A 326 0.65 11.62 -22.97
N THR A 327 0.82 11.48 -21.65
CA THR A 327 1.87 12.19 -20.91
C THR A 327 3.28 11.73 -21.31
N PRO A 328 4.29 12.60 -21.16
CA PRO A 328 5.69 12.25 -21.35
C PRO A 328 6.11 10.99 -20.59
N TYR A 329 5.70 10.84 -19.33
CA TYR A 329 6.03 9.65 -18.53
C TYR A 329 5.48 8.35 -19.13
N MET A 330 4.18 8.33 -19.46
CA MET A 330 3.55 7.12 -20.00
C MET A 330 4.08 6.77 -21.40
N ASN A 331 4.40 7.78 -22.22
CA ASN A 331 5.02 7.56 -23.52
C ASN A 331 6.45 7.05 -23.41
N HIS A 332 7.26 7.65 -22.55
CA HIS A 332 8.67 7.29 -22.35
C HIS A 332 8.83 5.86 -21.86
N PHE A 333 8.02 5.44 -20.87
CA PHE A 333 8.09 4.10 -20.29
C PHE A 333 7.20 3.05 -20.97
N ARG A 334 6.47 3.39 -22.05
CA ARG A 334 5.45 2.53 -22.65
C ARG A 334 5.93 1.10 -22.93
N SER A 335 7.06 0.96 -23.63
CA SER A 335 7.62 -0.35 -23.98
C SER A 335 8.08 -1.13 -22.75
N PHE A 336 8.69 -0.45 -21.78
CA PHE A 336 9.11 -1.03 -20.52
C PHE A 336 7.92 -1.53 -19.69
N LEU A 337 6.86 -0.74 -19.58
CA LEU A 337 5.65 -1.12 -18.85
C LEU A 337 4.94 -2.32 -19.50
N LEU A 338 4.90 -2.40 -20.84
CA LEU A 338 4.41 -3.58 -21.56
C LEU A 338 5.26 -4.82 -21.28
N LYS A 339 6.59 -4.69 -21.31
CA LYS A 339 7.51 -5.78 -20.96
C LYS A 339 7.31 -6.23 -19.50
N LYS A 340 7.24 -5.28 -18.57
CA LYS A 340 7.02 -5.50 -17.14
C LYS A 340 5.72 -6.28 -16.90
N HIS A 341 4.62 -5.85 -17.54
CA HIS A 341 3.35 -6.56 -17.50
C HIS A 341 3.46 -7.97 -18.08
N HIS A 342 4.03 -8.13 -19.27
CA HIS A 342 4.20 -9.43 -19.92
C HIS A 342 4.98 -10.42 -19.05
N LEU A 343 6.00 -9.93 -18.35
CA LEU A 343 6.82 -10.73 -17.43
C LEU A 343 6.16 -10.96 -16.06
N ALA A 344 5.02 -10.33 -15.78
CA ALA A 344 4.26 -10.45 -14.53
C ALA A 344 5.11 -10.26 -13.26
N VAL A 345 6.02 -9.27 -13.28
CA VAL A 345 7.01 -9.06 -12.22
C VAL A 345 6.45 -8.33 -10.99
N ASP A 346 5.30 -7.67 -11.11
CA ASP A 346 4.60 -7.14 -9.94
C ASP A 346 3.76 -8.25 -9.31
N ALA A 347 3.83 -8.41 -7.99
CA ALA A 347 3.02 -9.41 -7.31
C ALA A 347 1.53 -8.99 -7.21
N TRP A 348 1.27 -7.69 -7.16
CA TRP A 348 -0.08 -7.16 -6.96
C TRP A 348 -0.89 -7.26 -8.25
N GLY A 349 -1.98 -8.05 -8.22
CA GLY A 349 -2.87 -8.21 -9.37
C GLY A 349 -2.20 -8.77 -10.63
N ALA A 350 -1.15 -9.58 -10.49
CA ALA A 350 -0.39 -10.12 -11.60
C ALA A 350 -1.24 -11.02 -12.53
N ASP A 351 -1.19 -10.77 -13.85
CA ASP A 351 -1.60 -11.74 -14.88
C ASP A 351 -0.35 -12.43 -15.43
N ASP A 352 -0.15 -13.70 -15.09
CA ASP A 352 1.05 -14.44 -15.45
C ASP A 352 0.88 -15.44 -16.59
N LYS A 353 -0.23 -15.37 -17.33
CA LYS A 353 -0.55 -16.32 -18.42
C LYS A 353 0.58 -16.51 -19.44
N HIS A 354 1.37 -15.47 -19.68
CA HIS A 354 2.47 -15.48 -20.65
C HIS A 354 3.74 -16.17 -20.13
N VAL A 355 3.95 -16.23 -18.82
CA VAL A 355 5.18 -16.74 -18.21
C VAL A 355 4.96 -17.91 -17.26
N LYS A 356 3.70 -18.26 -16.98
CA LYS A 356 3.32 -19.33 -16.06
C LYS A 356 4.07 -20.64 -16.30
N HIS A 357 4.16 -21.06 -17.55
CA HIS A 357 4.84 -22.28 -17.98
C HIS A 357 6.34 -22.33 -17.63
N ILE A 358 6.98 -21.17 -17.41
CA ILE A 358 8.40 -21.08 -17.01
C ILE A 358 8.57 -21.47 -15.53
N TYR A 359 7.58 -21.15 -14.69
CA TYR A 359 7.62 -21.38 -13.24
C TYR A 359 6.93 -22.69 -12.83
N ASP A 360 6.08 -23.27 -13.68
CA ASP A 360 5.42 -24.54 -13.40
C ASP A 360 6.41 -25.69 -13.09
N PRO A 361 7.59 -25.84 -13.73
CA PRO A 361 8.53 -26.90 -13.39
C PRO A 361 9.06 -26.84 -11.96
N ILE A 362 9.41 -25.65 -11.45
CA ILE A 362 9.86 -25.51 -10.06
C ILE A 362 8.70 -25.73 -9.08
N ILE A 363 7.50 -25.27 -9.42
CA ILE A 363 6.28 -25.52 -8.63
C ILE A 363 5.99 -27.02 -8.57
N HIS A 364 6.12 -27.73 -9.69
CA HIS A 364 5.89 -29.16 -9.77
C HIS A 364 6.89 -29.93 -8.91
N LEU A 365 8.19 -29.63 -9.04
CA LEU A 365 9.24 -30.20 -8.20
C LEU A 365 8.91 -30.04 -6.70
N LEU A 366 8.53 -28.84 -6.28
CA LEU A 366 8.15 -28.58 -4.89
C LEU A 366 6.91 -29.39 -4.45
N LYS A 367 5.94 -29.60 -5.34
CA LYS A 367 4.74 -30.42 -5.07
C LYS A 367 5.02 -31.92 -5.08
N GLU A 368 6.02 -32.39 -5.81
CA GLU A 368 6.37 -33.81 -5.85
C GLU A 368 7.24 -34.19 -4.65
N GLU A 369 8.25 -33.39 -4.35
CA GLU A 369 9.30 -33.75 -3.39
C GLU A 369 8.96 -33.37 -1.94
N ILE A 370 8.10 -32.36 -1.72
CA ILE A 370 7.75 -31.90 -0.37
C ILE A 370 6.40 -32.50 0.04
N PRO A 371 6.30 -33.22 1.16
CA PRO A 371 5.01 -33.72 1.66
C PRO A 371 4.01 -32.57 1.90
N GLU A 372 2.72 -32.81 1.64
CA GLU A 372 1.68 -31.77 1.78
C GLU A 372 1.66 -31.10 3.17
N SER A 373 1.92 -31.88 4.23
CA SER A 373 2.04 -31.40 5.61
C SER A 373 3.12 -30.34 5.80
N ASN A 374 4.15 -30.34 4.95
CA ASN A 374 5.34 -29.50 5.07
C ASN A 374 5.34 -28.32 4.05
N ARG A 375 4.28 -28.17 3.25
CA ARG A 375 4.17 -27.10 2.23
C ARG A 375 3.67 -25.77 2.79
N LYS A 376 3.17 -25.75 4.04
CA LYS A 376 2.61 -24.56 4.68
C LYS A 376 3.71 -23.82 5.44
N LEU A 377 4.03 -22.62 4.98
CA LEU A 377 4.99 -21.72 5.60
C LEU A 377 4.30 -20.41 5.97
N TYR A 378 4.74 -19.77 7.06
CA TYR A 378 4.27 -18.43 7.39
C TYR A 378 4.83 -17.39 6.40
N PRO A 379 4.03 -16.41 5.93
CA PRO A 379 2.62 -16.20 6.24
C PRO A 379 1.69 -17.21 5.50
N PRO A 380 0.61 -17.69 6.16
CA PRO A 380 -0.25 -18.75 5.60
C PRO A 380 -1.07 -18.31 4.38
N ILE A 381 -1.17 -17.00 4.12
CA ILE A 381 -1.87 -16.45 2.96
C ILE A 381 -1.10 -16.67 1.64
N TRP A 382 0.17 -17.09 1.70
CA TRP A 382 0.94 -17.42 0.52
C TRP A 382 0.90 -18.93 0.26
N SER A 383 0.29 -19.33 -0.85
CA SER A 383 0.41 -20.70 -1.34
C SER A 383 1.85 -21.04 -1.74
N LEU A 384 2.13 -22.32 -1.95
CA LEU A 384 3.43 -22.79 -2.44
C LEU A 384 3.78 -22.14 -3.79
N GLU A 385 2.80 -22.03 -4.69
CA GLU A 385 2.94 -21.38 -6.00
C GLU A 385 3.24 -19.89 -5.86
N ASN A 386 2.48 -19.19 -5.01
CA ASN A 386 2.69 -17.77 -4.75
C ASN A 386 4.06 -17.51 -4.14
N ARG A 387 4.55 -18.40 -3.26
CA ARG A 387 5.89 -18.27 -2.68
C ARG A 387 6.99 -18.51 -3.71
N ALA A 388 6.87 -19.56 -4.51
CA ALA A 388 7.82 -19.87 -5.57
C ALA A 388 7.93 -18.70 -6.57
N THR A 389 6.78 -18.21 -7.06
CA THR A 389 6.73 -17.09 -8.01
C THR A 389 7.14 -15.76 -7.37
N ARG A 390 6.81 -15.50 -6.10
CA ARG A 390 7.22 -14.26 -5.43
C ARG A 390 8.76 -14.13 -5.38
N ILE A 391 9.45 -15.21 -5.03
CA ILE A 391 10.92 -15.23 -4.95
C ILE A 391 11.54 -15.19 -6.35
N SER A 392 11.13 -16.09 -7.24
CA SER A 392 11.79 -16.29 -8.54
C SER A 392 11.40 -15.26 -9.61
N ARG A 393 10.20 -14.67 -9.53
CA ARG A 393 9.68 -13.71 -10.53
C ARG A 393 9.62 -12.30 -9.97
N THR A 394 8.87 -12.12 -8.89
CA THR A 394 8.53 -10.76 -8.45
C THR A 394 9.63 -10.07 -7.65
N ILE A 395 10.64 -10.83 -7.21
CA ILE A 395 11.86 -10.33 -6.59
C ILE A 395 12.98 -10.45 -7.63
N LEU A 396 13.42 -11.67 -7.95
CA LEU A 396 14.61 -11.88 -8.79
C LEU A 396 14.52 -11.23 -10.19
N VAL A 397 13.46 -11.49 -10.96
CA VAL A 397 13.35 -10.89 -12.31
C VAL A 397 13.12 -9.39 -12.21
N ALA A 398 12.34 -8.94 -11.22
CA ALA A 398 12.11 -7.51 -10.99
C ALA A 398 13.41 -6.75 -10.70
N GLU A 399 14.33 -7.31 -9.91
CA GLU A 399 15.65 -6.75 -9.63
C GLU A 399 16.48 -6.51 -10.90
N PHE A 400 16.48 -7.47 -11.84
CA PHE A 400 17.18 -7.31 -13.12
C PHE A 400 16.60 -6.20 -14.00
N LEU A 401 15.33 -5.86 -13.83
CA LEU A 401 14.68 -4.78 -14.58
C LEU A 401 14.95 -3.38 -13.99
N VAL A 402 15.46 -3.28 -12.75
CA VAL A 402 15.72 -2.00 -12.09
C VAL A 402 16.73 -1.17 -12.86
N GLN A 403 17.85 -1.79 -13.28
CA GLN A 403 18.89 -1.10 -14.03
C GLN A 403 18.38 -0.68 -15.42
N GLU A 404 17.61 -1.53 -16.08
CA GLU A 404 16.98 -1.20 -17.38
C GLU A 404 16.05 0.01 -17.23
N TRP A 405 15.22 0.08 -16.18
CA TRP A 405 14.39 1.24 -15.88
C TRP A 405 15.22 2.51 -15.66
N ALA A 406 16.31 2.43 -14.89
CA ALA A 406 17.18 3.57 -14.61
C ALA A 406 17.89 4.08 -15.88
N GLU A 407 18.32 3.16 -16.75
CA GLU A 407 18.99 3.48 -18.01
C GLU A 407 18.09 4.24 -19.00
N MET A 408 16.76 4.11 -18.89
CA MET A 408 15.84 4.90 -19.71
C MET A 408 15.94 6.40 -19.44
N PHE A 409 16.54 6.85 -18.34
CA PHE A 409 16.79 8.27 -18.09
C PHE A 409 18.11 8.78 -18.69
N VAL A 410 18.98 7.89 -19.17
CA VAL A 410 20.31 8.28 -19.68
C VAL A 410 20.16 9.14 -20.93
N GLY A 411 20.86 10.27 -20.93
CA GLY A 411 20.81 11.25 -22.02
C GLY A 411 19.76 12.35 -21.85
N LEU A 412 18.80 12.19 -20.94
CA LEU A 412 17.78 13.21 -20.69
C LEU A 412 18.39 14.46 -20.01
N GLY A 413 17.99 15.63 -20.47
CA GLY A 413 18.22 16.91 -19.83
C GLY A 413 17.39 17.08 -18.54
N GLU A 414 17.72 18.11 -17.76
CA GLU A 414 16.95 18.43 -16.54
C GLU A 414 15.50 18.79 -16.83
N GLU A 415 15.25 19.54 -17.92
CA GLU A 415 13.88 19.90 -18.34
C GLU A 415 13.04 18.67 -18.68
N GLU A 416 13.59 17.69 -19.40
CA GLU A 416 12.91 16.44 -19.74
C GLU A 416 12.62 15.62 -18.47
N ILE A 417 13.56 15.55 -17.53
CA ILE A 417 13.38 14.87 -16.24
C ILE A 417 12.24 15.51 -15.43
N VAL A 418 12.20 16.84 -15.38
CA VAL A 418 11.11 17.58 -14.73
C VAL A 418 9.79 17.28 -15.43
N GLU A 419 9.77 17.24 -16.77
CA GLU A 419 8.55 16.96 -17.53
C GLU A 419 8.00 15.53 -17.30
N LEU A 420 8.90 14.54 -17.17
CA LEU A 420 8.55 13.19 -16.75
C LEU A 420 7.91 13.19 -15.37
N ALA A 421 8.51 13.88 -14.40
CA ALA A 421 7.99 13.96 -13.03
C ALA A 421 6.64 14.71 -12.96
N GLU A 422 6.51 15.82 -13.69
CA GLU A 422 5.30 16.65 -13.74
C GLU A 422 4.14 15.99 -14.49
N SER A 423 4.37 14.86 -15.17
CA SER A 423 3.29 14.03 -15.73
C SER A 423 2.29 13.56 -14.66
N PHE A 424 2.68 13.51 -13.39
CA PHE A 424 1.82 13.12 -12.28
C PHE A 424 0.95 14.25 -11.71
N ARG A 425 1.10 15.49 -12.19
CA ARG A 425 0.23 16.61 -11.79
C ARG A 425 -1.23 16.30 -12.09
N PHE A 426 -2.14 16.78 -11.25
CA PHE A 426 -3.58 16.53 -11.38
C PHE A 426 -4.12 16.91 -12.77
N GLU A 427 -3.64 18.00 -13.36
CA GLU A 427 -4.08 18.48 -14.67
C GLU A 427 -3.65 17.57 -15.83
N ARG A 428 -2.71 16.64 -15.58
CA ARG A 428 -2.23 15.62 -16.51
C ARG A 428 -2.74 14.21 -16.15
N CYS A 429 -3.75 14.14 -15.29
CA CYS A 429 -4.41 12.91 -14.90
C CYS A 429 -5.84 12.84 -15.48
N GLU A 430 -6.31 11.61 -15.72
CA GLU A 430 -7.71 11.30 -15.98
C GLU A 430 -8.40 10.86 -14.70
N ASN A 431 -9.71 11.09 -14.64
CA ASN A 431 -10.55 10.64 -13.54
C ASN A 431 -11.15 9.27 -13.85
N ARG A 432 -11.15 8.36 -12.88
CA ARG A 432 -11.95 7.14 -12.97
C ARG A 432 -13.41 7.44 -12.62
N GLU A 433 -14.14 8.02 -13.57
CA GLU A 433 -15.47 8.60 -13.37
C GLU A 433 -16.45 7.70 -12.61
N GLU A 434 -16.64 6.44 -13.04
CA GLU A 434 -17.60 5.54 -12.37
C GLU A 434 -17.18 5.18 -10.94
N LEU A 435 -15.88 4.97 -10.67
CA LEU A 435 -15.37 4.79 -9.30
C LEU A 435 -15.71 6.02 -8.45
N ASN A 436 -15.33 7.21 -8.92
CA ASN A 436 -15.47 8.45 -8.16
C ASN A 436 -16.94 8.81 -7.92
N GLU A 437 -17.84 8.55 -8.87
CA GLU A 437 -19.28 8.71 -8.69
C GLU A 437 -19.85 7.74 -7.65
N ILE A 438 -19.36 6.49 -7.61
CA ILE A 438 -19.77 5.53 -6.59
C ILE A 438 -19.31 5.98 -5.19
N LEU A 439 -18.06 6.43 -5.05
CA LEU A 439 -17.51 6.94 -3.79
C LEU A 439 -18.27 8.18 -3.32
N LYS A 440 -18.53 9.13 -4.24
CA LYS A 440 -19.26 10.37 -3.95
C LYS A 440 -20.67 10.11 -3.43
N ARG A 441 -21.40 9.16 -4.03
CA ARG A 441 -22.73 8.75 -3.55
C ARG A 441 -22.67 8.12 -2.17
N ASN A 442 -21.65 7.30 -1.90
CA ASN A 442 -21.47 6.70 -0.59
C ASN A 442 -21.17 7.76 0.47
N ALA A 443 -20.25 8.70 0.20
CA ALA A 443 -19.91 9.80 1.10
C ALA A 443 -21.11 10.72 1.39
N GLY A 444 -21.85 11.12 0.35
CA GLY A 444 -23.05 11.97 0.49
C GLY A 444 -24.25 11.28 1.14
N SER A 445 -24.22 9.96 1.32
CA SER A 445 -25.24 9.22 2.07
C SER A 445 -24.95 9.10 3.57
N MET A 446 -23.75 9.51 4.02
CA MET A 446 -23.32 9.49 5.42
C MET A 446 -23.47 10.86 6.12
N SER A 447 -23.73 11.93 5.37
CA SER A 447 -24.13 13.26 5.88
C SER A 447 -25.64 13.36 6.03
#